data_AF-A0A2C4Q509-F1
#
_entry.id   AF-A0A2C4Q509-F1
#
_cell.length_a   1.000
_cell.length_b   1.000
_cell.length_c   1.000
_cell.angle_alpha   90.00
_cell.angle_beta   90.00
_cell.angle_gamma   90.00
#
_symmetry.space_group_name_H-M   'P 1'
#
loop_
_entity.id
_entity.type
_entity.pdbx_description
1 polymer ?
#
loop_
_entity_poly.entity_id
_entity_poly.type
_entity_poly.pdbx_seq_one_letter_code
_entity_poly.pdbx_strand_id
1 'polypeptide(L)'
;MLKQSMHSFVLLYPNVLLEGWRIEKVSERYEGEKWETFWFQVVTPTGMFRIKEFFLDIMEPVFPDSCISQAKGECFQYKWLVYWKGINYKGKESYVTSRWKTQIEVSVDRGYVNQDEMEQFLFDLQPVNMELARTILHTPFHLLSFQVKRGEMGEIGRCREWNDPEDVSYVKLSIHEKVSWKLESVGFGNDEIQYVYWDEDNELYALWVCRHKNKAYYPVSSWAMNYGPKQIINGLEFYSHPDRGTVVYENFGNEQIAYVFRGNPCTNFEQVKELFACL
;
A
#
# COMPACT_ATOMS: atom_id res chain seq x y z
N MET A 1 33.92 7.06 -4.31
CA MET A 1 32.75 7.00 -3.40
C MET A 1 31.52 6.89 -4.27
N LEU A 2 30.92 5.70 -4.37
CA LEU A 2 29.55 5.57 -4.90
C LEU A 2 28.67 6.35 -3.91
N LYS A 3 28.03 7.43 -4.35
CA LYS A 3 26.98 8.07 -3.57
C LYS A 3 25.91 6.99 -3.37
N GLN A 4 25.79 6.45 -2.15
CA GLN A 4 24.63 5.66 -1.79
C GLN A 4 23.43 6.61 -1.85
N SER A 5 22.74 6.65 -2.98
CA SER A 5 21.41 7.24 -3.05
C SER A 5 20.53 6.37 -2.16
N MET A 6 20.01 6.93 -1.06
CA MET A 6 19.03 6.23 -0.25
C MET A 6 17.78 6.00 -1.11
N HIS A 7 17.34 4.76 -1.20
CA HIS A 7 16.08 4.41 -1.84
C HIS A 7 14.90 4.90 -1.01
N SER A 8 13.79 5.18 -1.70
CA SER A 8 12.51 5.50 -1.08
C SER A 8 11.75 4.26 -0.57
N PHE A 9 12.32 3.07 -0.76
CA PHE A 9 11.78 1.79 -0.29
C PHE A 9 12.92 0.80 -0.02
N VAL A 10 12.63 -0.27 0.72
CA VAL A 10 13.62 -1.30 1.04
C VAL A 10 13.77 -2.26 -0.13
N LEU A 11 14.98 -2.39 -0.67
CA LEU A 11 15.31 -3.43 -1.65
C LEU A 11 15.30 -4.79 -0.97
N LEU A 12 14.44 -5.68 -1.45
CA LEU A 12 14.32 -7.05 -0.97
C LEU A 12 14.93 -8.01 -2.00
N TYR A 13 15.63 -9.03 -1.51
CA TYR A 13 16.29 -10.00 -2.36
C TYR A 13 16.33 -11.35 -1.66
N PRO A 14 16.23 -12.48 -2.40
CA PRO A 14 16.31 -13.79 -1.77
C PRO A 14 17.74 -14.06 -1.29
N ASN A 15 17.89 -14.41 -0.02
CA ASN A 15 19.17 -14.86 0.52
C ASN A 15 19.53 -16.28 0.03
N VAL A 16 18.53 -17.12 -0.15
CA VAL A 16 18.65 -18.50 -0.64
C VAL A 16 17.56 -18.71 -1.68
N LEU A 17 17.91 -19.38 -2.78
CA LEU A 17 16.97 -19.79 -3.81
C LEU A 17 16.60 -21.26 -3.62
N LEU A 18 15.37 -21.62 -3.99
CA LEU A 18 14.95 -23.01 -4.08
C LEU A 18 15.79 -23.77 -5.11
N GLU A 19 15.86 -25.09 -4.97
CA GLU A 19 16.68 -25.92 -5.85
C GLU A 19 16.28 -25.74 -7.33
N GLY A 20 17.27 -25.51 -8.19
CA GLY A 20 17.06 -25.26 -9.61
C GLY A 20 16.54 -23.86 -9.97
N TRP A 21 16.30 -22.99 -8.98
CA TRP A 21 15.95 -21.60 -9.22
C TRP A 21 17.20 -20.75 -9.40
N ARG A 22 17.13 -19.75 -10.29
CA ARG A 22 18.21 -18.78 -10.52
C ARG A 22 17.67 -17.41 -10.88
N ILE A 23 18.46 -16.38 -10.61
CA ILE A 23 18.17 -15.00 -11.04
C ILE A 23 18.98 -14.71 -12.30
N GLU A 24 18.32 -14.22 -13.35
CA GLU A 24 18.98 -13.95 -14.64
C GLU A 24 19.10 -12.46 -14.97
N LYS A 25 18.14 -11.64 -14.54
CA LYS A 25 18.10 -10.21 -14.85
C LYS A 25 17.80 -9.44 -13.58
N VAL A 26 18.56 -8.38 -13.36
CA VAL A 26 18.36 -7.43 -12.26
C VAL A 26 18.44 -6.05 -12.87
N SER A 27 17.51 -5.17 -12.52
CA SER A 27 17.52 -3.79 -12.98
C SER A 27 16.93 -2.89 -11.91
N GLU A 28 17.60 -1.76 -11.78
CA GLU A 28 17.28 -0.73 -10.82
C GLU A 28 17.07 0.57 -11.60
N ARG A 29 16.02 1.31 -11.23
CA ARG A 29 15.77 2.65 -11.72
C ARG A 29 15.77 3.58 -10.52
N TYR A 30 16.72 4.52 -10.52
CA TYR A 30 16.77 5.63 -9.57
C TYR A 30 15.72 6.68 -9.89
N GLU A 31 15.40 7.50 -8.89
CA GLU A 31 14.40 8.54 -8.99
C GLU A 31 14.85 9.58 -10.03
N GLY A 32 13.94 9.98 -10.91
CA GLY A 32 14.19 10.98 -11.94
C GLY A 32 12.88 11.55 -12.44
N GLU A 33 12.62 11.43 -13.73
CA GLU A 33 11.28 11.71 -14.29
C GLU A 33 10.21 10.71 -13.82
N LYS A 34 10.63 9.57 -13.29
CA LYS A 34 9.75 8.50 -12.79
C LYS A 34 10.22 8.06 -11.41
N TRP A 35 9.29 7.49 -10.65
CA TRP A 35 9.57 6.87 -9.36
C TRP A 35 10.57 5.73 -9.47
N GLU A 36 11.23 5.46 -8.34
CA GLU A 36 12.19 4.38 -8.21
C GLU A 36 11.53 3.01 -8.36
N THR A 37 12.22 2.10 -9.02
CA THR A 37 11.82 0.69 -9.03
C THR A 37 13.04 -0.20 -9.02
N PHE A 38 12.93 -1.33 -8.34
CA PHE A 38 13.84 -2.44 -8.47
C PHE A 38 13.09 -3.63 -9.04
N TRP A 39 13.66 -4.34 -9.99
CA TRP A 39 13.04 -5.56 -10.48
C TRP A 39 14.09 -6.59 -10.84
N PHE A 40 13.72 -7.84 -10.67
CA PHE A 40 14.54 -8.96 -11.09
C PHE A 40 13.67 -10.12 -11.60
N GLN A 41 14.29 -10.97 -12.42
CA GLN A 41 13.64 -12.12 -13.02
C GLN A 41 14.19 -13.41 -12.42
N VAL A 42 13.29 -14.26 -11.98
CA VAL A 42 13.58 -15.58 -11.43
C VAL A 42 13.17 -16.63 -12.44
N VAL A 43 14.10 -17.53 -12.75
CA VAL A 43 13.87 -18.71 -13.58
C VAL A 43 13.81 -19.92 -12.65
N THR A 44 12.78 -20.71 -12.83
CA THR A 44 12.49 -21.93 -12.08
C THR A 44 12.51 -23.13 -13.04
N PRO A 45 12.50 -24.37 -12.55
CA PRO A 45 12.39 -25.55 -13.41
C PRO A 45 11.13 -25.57 -14.31
N THR A 46 10.03 -24.98 -13.84
CA THR A 46 8.70 -25.06 -14.49
C THR A 46 8.25 -23.75 -15.14
N GLY A 47 8.95 -22.65 -14.90
CA GLY A 47 8.50 -21.34 -15.32
C GLY A 47 9.48 -20.21 -15.02
N MET A 48 9.00 -18.99 -15.23
CA MET A 48 9.76 -17.76 -15.07
C MET A 48 8.82 -16.67 -14.60
N PHE A 49 9.23 -15.90 -13.61
CA PHE A 49 8.47 -14.77 -13.11
C PHE A 49 9.37 -13.58 -12.82
N ARG A 50 8.74 -12.40 -12.76
CA ARG A 50 9.40 -11.15 -12.44
C ARG A 50 8.87 -10.60 -11.14
N ILE A 51 9.77 -10.23 -10.24
CA ILE A 51 9.51 -9.41 -9.06
C ILE A 51 9.75 -7.96 -9.43
N LYS A 52 8.84 -7.07 -9.04
CA LYS A 52 8.99 -5.61 -9.13
C LYS A 52 8.67 -5.00 -7.78
N GLU A 53 9.60 -4.20 -7.29
CA GLU A 53 9.56 -3.52 -6.00
C GLU A 53 9.55 -2.01 -6.20
N PHE A 54 8.75 -1.31 -5.39
CA PHE A 54 8.66 0.15 -5.37
C PHE A 54 7.93 0.63 -4.10
N PHE A 55 8.01 1.94 -3.82
CA PHE A 55 7.18 2.61 -2.82
C PHE A 55 5.80 2.93 -3.41
N LEU A 56 4.71 2.48 -2.80
CA LEU A 56 3.35 2.73 -3.32
C LEU A 56 2.84 4.11 -2.88
N ASP A 57 2.82 5.06 -3.82
CA ASP A 57 2.39 6.43 -3.54
C ASP A 57 1.59 7.10 -4.68
N ILE A 58 1.30 6.37 -5.75
CA ILE A 58 0.45 6.86 -6.86
C ILE A 58 -1.06 6.75 -6.56
N MET A 59 -1.41 5.94 -5.57
CA MET A 59 -2.77 5.70 -5.09
C MET A 59 -2.78 5.64 -3.56
N GLU A 60 -3.91 5.30 -2.97
CA GLU A 60 -4.12 5.11 -1.54
C GLU A 60 -3.05 4.15 -0.97
N PRO A 61 -2.20 4.58 -0.02
CA PRO A 61 -1.05 3.78 0.47
C PRO A 61 -1.46 2.47 1.15
N VAL A 62 -2.73 2.38 1.56
CA VAL A 62 -3.34 1.20 2.20
C VAL A 62 -3.71 0.10 1.20
N PHE A 63 -3.67 0.37 -0.11
CA PHE A 63 -4.21 -0.53 -1.13
C PHE A 63 -3.37 -1.80 -1.31
N PRO A 64 -3.95 -3.00 -1.12
CA PRO A 64 -3.16 -4.21 -0.99
C PRO A 64 -2.88 -4.95 -2.31
N ASP A 65 -3.63 -4.72 -3.41
CA ASP A 65 -3.56 -5.51 -4.65
C ASP A 65 -3.22 -4.69 -5.92
N SER A 66 -2.29 -3.73 -5.80
CA SER A 66 -1.89 -2.68 -6.78
C SER A 66 -1.73 -3.07 -8.26
N CYS A 67 -1.47 -4.34 -8.62
CA CYS A 67 -1.38 -4.77 -10.03
C CYS A 67 -2.45 -5.76 -10.50
N ILE A 68 -3.34 -6.21 -9.61
CA ILE A 68 -4.38 -7.17 -9.98
C ILE A 68 -5.48 -6.45 -10.76
N SER A 69 -5.83 -7.01 -11.91
CA SER A 69 -6.81 -6.41 -12.82
C SER A 69 -8.13 -6.23 -12.11
N GLN A 70 -8.65 -5.00 -12.18
CA GLN A 70 -9.90 -4.60 -11.55
C GLN A 70 -9.94 -4.91 -10.05
N ALA A 71 -8.80 -5.08 -9.38
CA ALA A 71 -8.74 -5.54 -8.00
C ALA A 71 -9.65 -6.78 -7.82
N LYS A 72 -9.33 -7.89 -8.48
CA LYS A 72 -10.06 -9.17 -8.35
C LYS A 72 -9.16 -10.27 -7.81
N GLY A 73 -8.17 -9.89 -7.01
CA GLY A 73 -7.32 -10.86 -6.35
C GLY A 73 -8.09 -11.62 -5.29
N GLU A 74 -7.67 -12.84 -5.03
CA GLU A 74 -8.00 -13.60 -3.83
C GLU A 74 -6.90 -13.37 -2.79
N CYS A 75 -7.30 -13.23 -1.53
CA CYS A 75 -6.37 -13.04 -0.41
C CYS A 75 -5.94 -14.38 0.16
N PHE A 76 -4.65 -14.50 0.45
CA PHE A 76 -4.04 -15.67 1.06
C PHE A 76 -3.09 -15.24 2.16
N GLN A 77 -2.81 -16.19 3.07
CA GLN A 77 -1.86 -16.01 4.15
C GLN A 77 -0.93 -17.21 4.22
N TYR A 78 0.37 -16.93 4.18
CA TYR A 78 1.42 -17.91 4.44
C TYR A 78 2.23 -17.47 5.65
N LYS A 79 2.10 -18.21 6.76
CA LYS A 79 2.60 -17.81 8.09
C LYS A 79 2.04 -16.42 8.46
N TRP A 80 2.89 -15.41 8.61
CA TRP A 80 2.47 -14.02 8.88
C TRP A 80 2.38 -13.16 7.61
N LEU A 81 2.80 -13.67 6.45
CA LEU A 81 2.77 -12.93 5.19
C LEU A 81 1.37 -13.01 4.58
N VAL A 82 0.71 -11.86 4.44
CA VAL A 82 -0.53 -11.72 3.68
C VAL A 82 -0.20 -11.29 2.26
N TYR A 83 -0.81 -11.95 1.27
CA TYR A 83 -0.62 -11.59 -0.13
C TYR A 83 -1.90 -11.82 -0.93
N TRP A 84 -1.93 -11.23 -2.12
CA TRP A 84 -3.04 -11.33 -3.06
C TRP A 84 -2.59 -12.04 -4.31
N LYS A 85 -3.41 -12.96 -4.83
CA LYS A 85 -3.15 -13.70 -6.07
C LYS A 85 -4.29 -13.47 -7.04
N GLY A 86 -3.96 -13.25 -8.32
CA GLY A 86 -4.97 -13.07 -9.35
C GLY A 86 -4.37 -12.85 -10.73
N ILE A 87 -5.18 -12.30 -11.64
CA ILE A 87 -4.75 -11.97 -12.99
C ILE A 87 -4.49 -10.47 -13.09
N ASN A 88 -3.28 -10.07 -13.50
CA ASN A 88 -2.97 -8.66 -13.71
C ASN A 88 -3.60 -8.10 -14.99
N TYR A 89 -3.50 -6.78 -15.17
CA TYR A 89 -4.05 -6.06 -16.34
C TYR A 89 -3.48 -6.50 -17.70
N LYS A 90 -2.41 -7.33 -17.71
CA LYS A 90 -1.83 -7.94 -18.92
C LYS A 90 -2.25 -9.39 -19.13
N GLY A 91 -3.20 -9.90 -18.34
CA GLY A 91 -3.67 -11.28 -18.45
C GLY A 91 -2.71 -12.32 -17.87
N LYS A 92 -1.77 -11.93 -17.01
CA LYS A 92 -0.80 -12.85 -16.39
C LYS A 92 -1.18 -13.16 -14.95
N GLU A 93 -0.89 -14.40 -14.52
CA GLU A 93 -0.92 -14.76 -13.11
C GLU A 93 0.07 -13.89 -12.34
N SER A 94 -0.40 -13.32 -11.24
CA SER A 94 0.30 -12.31 -10.48
C SER A 94 0.03 -12.46 -8.99
N TYR A 95 1.03 -12.06 -8.21
CA TYR A 95 0.99 -12.02 -6.76
C TYR A 95 1.33 -10.61 -6.30
N VAL A 96 0.74 -10.14 -5.21
CA VAL A 96 1.00 -8.82 -4.65
C VAL A 96 1.10 -8.92 -3.13
N THR A 97 2.13 -8.33 -2.55
CA THR A 97 2.24 -8.15 -1.10
C THR A 97 2.98 -6.84 -0.81
N SER A 98 3.04 -6.47 0.46
CA SER A 98 3.73 -5.29 0.93
C SER A 98 4.51 -5.65 2.19
N ARG A 99 5.75 -5.18 2.32
CA ARG A 99 6.58 -5.38 3.51
C ARG A 99 7.69 -4.35 3.58
N TRP A 100 8.11 -3.92 4.77
CA TRP A 100 9.19 -2.93 4.94
C TRP A 100 8.97 -1.64 4.12
N LYS A 101 7.73 -1.14 4.07
CA LYS A 101 7.33 0.00 3.19
C LYS A 101 7.60 -0.23 1.69
N THR A 102 7.77 -1.48 1.26
CA THR A 102 7.97 -1.87 -0.14
C THR A 102 6.74 -2.62 -0.65
N GLN A 103 6.20 -2.16 -1.77
CA GLN A 103 5.21 -2.89 -2.55
C GLN A 103 5.93 -3.91 -3.44
N ILE A 104 5.50 -5.16 -3.38
CA ILE A 104 6.09 -6.28 -4.14
C ILE A 104 5.04 -6.81 -5.11
N GLU A 105 5.31 -6.67 -6.40
CA GLU A 105 4.46 -7.18 -7.48
C GLU A 105 5.18 -8.31 -8.22
N VAL A 106 4.55 -9.48 -8.26
CA VAL A 106 4.98 -10.65 -9.05
C VAL A 106 4.16 -10.73 -10.32
N SER A 107 4.81 -11.03 -11.43
CA SER A 107 4.14 -11.43 -12.67
C SER A 107 4.79 -12.70 -13.21
N VAL A 108 4.02 -13.78 -13.36
CA VAL A 108 4.46 -15.00 -14.02
C VAL A 108 4.54 -14.72 -15.53
N ASP A 109 5.76 -14.73 -16.07
CA ASP A 109 6.02 -14.38 -17.46
C ASP A 109 5.84 -15.59 -18.39
N ARG A 110 6.22 -16.78 -17.93
CA ARG A 110 6.14 -18.03 -18.69
C ARG A 110 5.99 -19.22 -17.76
N GLY A 111 5.26 -20.24 -18.22
CA GLY A 111 5.14 -21.50 -17.50
C GLY A 111 4.27 -21.34 -16.26
N TYR A 112 4.58 -22.12 -15.23
CA TYR A 112 3.85 -22.13 -13.97
C TYR A 112 4.85 -22.22 -12.81
N VAL A 113 4.49 -21.64 -11.67
CA VAL A 113 5.23 -21.74 -10.41
C VAL A 113 4.25 -22.24 -9.37
N ASN A 114 4.62 -23.27 -8.61
CA ASN A 114 3.75 -23.79 -7.56
C ASN A 114 3.49 -22.68 -6.53
N GLN A 115 2.26 -22.61 -6.04
CA GLN A 115 1.88 -21.61 -5.07
C GLN A 115 2.71 -21.73 -3.78
N ASP A 116 2.94 -22.93 -3.27
CA ASP A 116 3.72 -23.15 -2.04
C ASP A 116 5.18 -22.68 -2.21
N GLU A 117 5.76 -22.88 -3.40
CA GLU A 117 7.10 -22.41 -3.73
C GLU A 117 7.15 -20.88 -3.85
N MET A 118 6.12 -20.26 -4.45
CA MET A 118 5.99 -18.81 -4.53
C MET A 118 5.82 -18.18 -3.14
N GLU A 119 4.98 -18.79 -2.29
CA GLU A 119 4.77 -18.38 -0.90
C GLU A 119 6.07 -18.42 -0.11
N GLN A 120 6.80 -19.54 -0.19
CA GLN A 120 8.12 -19.68 0.44
C GLN A 120 9.11 -18.63 -0.09
N PHE A 121 9.18 -18.44 -1.41
CA PHE A 121 10.06 -17.47 -2.03
C PHE A 121 9.78 -16.03 -1.54
N LEU A 122 8.51 -15.61 -1.53
CA LEU A 122 8.11 -14.27 -1.07
C LEU A 122 8.39 -14.07 0.42
N PHE A 123 8.15 -15.11 1.22
CA PHE A 123 8.45 -15.09 2.66
C PHE A 123 9.95 -14.90 2.92
N ASP A 124 10.79 -15.61 2.17
CA ASP A 124 12.26 -15.66 2.34
C ASP A 124 13.00 -14.47 1.71
N LEU A 125 12.32 -13.55 1.01
CA LEU A 125 12.92 -12.27 0.62
C LEU A 125 13.46 -11.58 1.87
N GLN A 126 14.62 -10.91 1.79
CA GLN A 126 15.21 -10.19 2.92
C GLN A 126 15.77 -8.84 2.45
N PRO A 127 15.84 -7.83 3.33
CA PRO A 127 16.51 -6.59 2.99
C PRO A 127 17.97 -6.82 2.60
N VAL A 128 18.37 -6.27 1.44
CA VAL A 128 19.77 -6.31 0.98
C VAL A 128 20.70 -5.59 1.96
N ASN A 129 20.19 -4.52 2.60
CA ASN A 129 20.88 -3.80 3.66
C ASN A 129 19.93 -3.57 4.84
N MET A 130 20.16 -4.32 5.92
CA MET A 130 19.34 -4.24 7.14
C MET A 130 19.40 -2.90 7.87
N GLU A 131 20.52 -2.17 7.80
CA GLU A 131 20.64 -0.85 8.43
C GLU A 131 19.79 0.17 7.68
N LEU A 132 19.91 0.20 6.35
CA LEU A 132 19.08 1.06 5.50
C LEU A 132 17.59 0.71 5.64
N ALA A 133 17.27 -0.58 5.74
CA ALA A 133 15.89 -1.04 5.92
C ALA A 133 15.25 -0.47 7.19
N ARG A 134 15.99 -0.49 8.32
CA ARG A 134 15.53 0.12 9.58
C ARG A 134 15.34 1.63 9.42
N THR A 135 16.26 2.32 8.75
CA THR A 135 16.11 3.76 8.49
C THR A 135 14.86 4.07 7.67
N ILE A 136 14.60 3.31 6.60
CA ILE A 136 13.41 3.51 5.76
C ILE A 136 12.14 3.22 6.55
N LEU A 137 12.11 2.15 7.35
CA LEU A 137 10.95 1.79 8.17
C LEU A 137 10.52 2.93 9.10
N HIS A 138 11.48 3.66 9.67
CA HIS A 138 11.21 4.81 10.55
C HIS A 138 11.11 6.15 9.82
N THR A 139 11.39 6.20 8.51
CA THR A 139 11.22 7.42 7.71
C THR A 139 9.73 7.65 7.42
N PRO A 140 9.16 8.82 7.76
CA PRO A 140 7.76 9.14 7.46
C PRO A 140 7.40 9.05 5.97
N PHE A 141 6.15 8.69 5.68
CA PHE A 141 5.61 8.58 4.32
C PHE A 141 5.99 9.75 3.39
N HIS A 142 5.82 11.00 3.85
CA HIS A 142 6.04 12.19 3.01
C HIS A 142 7.48 12.37 2.55
N LEU A 143 8.46 11.84 3.29
CA LEU A 143 9.88 11.91 2.91
C LEU A 143 10.26 10.79 1.91
N LEU A 144 9.53 9.68 1.92
CA LEU A 144 9.71 8.57 0.98
C LEU A 144 8.99 8.83 -0.35
N SER A 145 7.79 9.41 -0.32
CA SER A 145 6.96 9.53 -1.51
C SER A 145 7.58 10.38 -2.63
N PHE A 146 7.63 9.79 -3.82
CA PHE A 146 7.90 10.46 -5.08
C PHE A 146 6.80 11.45 -5.46
N GLN A 147 5.52 11.08 -5.28
CA GLN A 147 4.39 11.97 -5.60
C GLN A 147 4.37 13.21 -4.70
N VAL A 148 4.80 13.12 -3.45
CA VAL A 148 4.98 14.29 -2.59
C VAL A 148 6.07 15.22 -3.12
N LYS A 149 7.22 14.67 -3.55
CA LYS A 149 8.36 15.45 -4.05
C LYS A 149 8.07 16.13 -5.40
N ARG A 150 7.25 15.51 -6.25
CA ARG A 150 6.97 16.00 -7.62
C ARG A 150 5.63 16.72 -7.76
N GLY A 151 4.58 16.28 -7.05
CA GLY A 151 3.27 16.92 -7.04
C GLY A 151 2.47 16.80 -8.35
N GLU A 152 2.68 15.74 -9.13
CA GLU A 152 2.21 15.71 -10.52
C GLU A 152 1.04 14.73 -10.79
N MET A 153 0.89 13.65 -10.02
CA MET A 153 -0.04 12.56 -10.35
C MET A 153 -0.61 11.84 -9.12
N GLY A 154 -1.73 11.14 -9.33
CA GLY A 154 -2.28 10.20 -8.36
C GLY A 154 -3.01 10.84 -7.18
N GLU A 155 -3.44 9.99 -6.25
CA GLU A 155 -4.20 10.43 -5.07
C GLU A 155 -3.38 11.32 -4.14
N ILE A 156 -2.11 10.98 -3.94
CA ILE A 156 -1.18 11.69 -3.05
C ILE A 156 -0.78 13.07 -3.61
N GLY A 157 -0.64 13.17 -4.95
CA GLY A 157 -0.27 14.41 -5.63
C GLY A 157 -1.33 15.53 -5.57
N ARG A 158 -2.52 15.26 -5.04
CA ARG A 158 -3.58 16.26 -4.83
C ARG A 158 -3.26 17.23 -3.68
N CYS A 159 -2.44 16.80 -2.73
CA CYS A 159 -1.84 17.66 -1.72
C CYS A 159 -0.48 18.19 -2.21
N ARG A 160 -0.24 19.49 -2.03
CA ARG A 160 0.97 20.19 -2.48
C ARG A 160 2.03 20.32 -1.40
N GLU A 161 1.61 20.22 -0.15
CA GLU A 161 2.47 20.35 1.02
C GLU A 161 2.22 19.15 1.91
N TRP A 162 3.29 18.48 2.34
CA TRP A 162 3.22 17.32 3.22
C TRP A 162 4.24 17.46 4.32
N ASN A 163 3.82 17.21 5.55
CA ASN A 163 4.61 17.52 6.73
C ASN A 163 4.53 16.41 7.77
N ASP A 164 5.51 16.42 8.68
CA ASP A 164 5.38 15.75 9.96
C ASP A 164 4.22 16.38 10.75
N PRO A 165 3.32 15.59 11.37
CA PRO A 165 2.23 16.13 12.17
C PRO A 165 2.68 17.01 13.34
N GLU A 166 3.90 16.87 13.85
CA GLU A 166 4.41 17.71 14.94
C GLU A 166 4.79 19.12 14.49
N ASP A 167 5.08 19.31 13.19
CA ASP A 167 5.58 20.56 12.63
C ASP A 167 4.46 21.51 12.15
N VAL A 168 3.22 21.04 12.09
CA VAL A 168 2.11 21.78 11.49
C VAL A 168 0.81 21.69 12.29
N SER A 169 -0.01 22.74 12.17
CA SER A 169 -1.37 22.70 12.67
C SER A 169 -2.30 22.11 11.61
N TYR A 170 -3.08 21.11 11.98
CA TYR A 170 -4.09 20.48 11.14
C TYR A 170 -5.39 20.27 11.92
N VAL A 171 -6.47 19.92 11.20
CA VAL A 171 -7.74 19.62 11.85
C VAL A 171 -7.69 18.23 12.44
N LYS A 172 -7.66 18.13 13.78
CA LYS A 172 -7.68 16.85 14.46
C LYS A 172 -8.99 16.11 14.20
N LEU A 173 -8.89 14.87 13.74
CA LEU A 173 -10.04 14.01 13.53
C LEU A 173 -10.27 13.16 14.79
N SER A 174 -11.53 12.86 15.09
CA SER A 174 -11.90 12.03 16.24
C SER A 174 -11.29 10.62 16.20
N ILE A 175 -10.92 10.13 15.02
CA ILE A 175 -10.25 8.84 14.86
C ILE A 175 -8.83 8.83 15.46
N HIS A 176 -8.16 9.98 15.59
CA HIS A 176 -6.78 10.08 16.10
C HIS A 176 -6.65 9.54 17.54
N GLU A 177 -7.69 9.73 18.34
CA GLU A 177 -7.68 9.32 19.76
C GLU A 177 -8.08 7.84 19.94
N LYS A 178 -8.47 7.16 18.86
CA LYS A 178 -9.06 5.81 18.89
C LYS A 178 -8.20 4.73 18.24
N VAL A 179 -7.29 5.11 17.37
CA VAL A 179 -6.37 4.18 16.71
C VAL A 179 -5.02 4.19 17.42
N SER A 180 -4.39 3.02 17.51
CA SER A 180 -3.02 2.90 18.02
C SER A 180 -1.95 3.22 16.97
N TRP A 181 -2.35 3.39 15.71
CA TRP A 181 -1.44 3.65 14.61
C TRP A 181 -0.84 5.05 14.67
N LYS A 182 0.44 5.14 14.32
CA LYS A 182 1.15 6.39 14.22
C LYS A 182 0.63 7.19 13.03
N LEU A 183 0.13 8.40 13.26
CA LEU A 183 -0.05 9.37 12.19
C LEU A 183 1.34 9.77 11.67
N GLU A 184 1.73 9.31 10.49
CA GLU A 184 3.08 9.56 9.95
C GLU A 184 3.18 10.87 9.19
N SER A 185 2.11 11.28 8.51
CA SER A 185 2.18 12.43 7.59
C SER A 185 0.82 13.05 7.39
N VAL A 186 0.82 14.39 7.28
CA VAL A 186 -0.36 15.19 6.94
C VAL A 186 -0.08 15.97 5.66
N GLY A 187 -0.99 15.85 4.70
CA GLY A 187 -0.94 16.54 3.41
C GLY A 187 -1.98 17.65 3.31
N PHE A 188 -1.63 18.80 2.74
CA PHE A 188 -2.51 19.93 2.49
C PHE A 188 -2.66 20.20 0.99
N GLY A 189 -3.90 20.17 0.52
CA GLY A 189 -4.33 20.64 -0.79
C GLY A 189 -5.21 21.88 -0.68
N ASN A 190 -5.67 22.42 -1.81
CA ASN A 190 -6.49 23.64 -1.81
C ASN A 190 -7.84 23.45 -1.11
N ASP A 191 -8.46 22.27 -1.28
CA ASP A 191 -9.79 21.93 -0.75
C ASP A 191 -9.78 20.57 -0.05
N GLU A 192 -8.61 20.13 0.39
CA GLU A 192 -8.34 18.78 0.86
C GLU A 192 -7.26 18.75 1.94
N ILE A 193 -7.43 17.88 2.94
CA ILE A 193 -6.38 17.47 3.87
C ILE A 193 -6.31 15.94 3.88
N GLN A 194 -5.12 15.39 3.70
CA GLN A 194 -4.86 13.95 3.75
C GLN A 194 -4.07 13.56 5.00
N TYR A 195 -4.29 12.35 5.50
CA TYR A 195 -3.64 11.79 6.68
C TYR A 195 -3.22 10.36 6.39
N VAL A 196 -1.96 10.00 6.68
CA VAL A 196 -1.41 8.65 6.47
C VAL A 196 -1.02 8.05 7.81
N TYR A 197 -1.55 6.88 8.13
CA TYR A 197 -1.28 6.18 9.39
C TYR A 197 -0.52 4.88 9.14
N TRP A 198 0.48 4.67 9.98
CA TRP A 198 1.36 3.52 9.98
C TRP A 198 1.09 2.63 11.18
N ASP A 199 0.92 1.35 10.89
CA ASP A 199 0.83 0.28 11.88
C ASP A 199 2.23 -0.28 12.13
N GLU A 200 2.79 0.06 13.29
CA GLU A 200 4.14 -0.38 13.70
C GLU A 200 4.19 -1.88 13.98
N ASP A 201 3.09 -2.51 14.39
CA ASP A 201 3.05 -3.94 14.72
C ASP A 201 3.05 -4.79 13.45
N ASN A 202 2.24 -4.39 12.46
CA ASN A 202 2.13 -5.09 11.19
C ASN A 202 3.13 -4.61 10.13
N GLU A 203 3.85 -3.52 10.40
CA GLU A 203 4.73 -2.83 9.45
C GLU A 203 4.04 -2.50 8.11
N LEU A 204 2.84 -1.92 8.19
CA LEU A 204 2.00 -1.59 7.04
C LEU A 204 1.28 -0.25 7.21
N TYR A 205 0.96 0.41 6.09
CA TYR A 205 0.00 1.51 6.11
C TYR A 205 -1.39 0.96 6.37
N ALA A 206 -2.01 1.35 7.49
CA ALA A 206 -3.27 0.78 7.95
C ALA A 206 -4.48 1.67 7.70
N LEU A 207 -4.27 2.98 7.62
CA LEU A 207 -5.34 3.94 7.35
C LEU A 207 -4.82 5.09 6.51
N TRP A 208 -5.61 5.44 5.49
CA TRP A 208 -5.49 6.70 4.77
C TRP A 208 -6.80 7.45 4.90
N VAL A 209 -6.73 8.73 5.27
CA VAL A 209 -7.91 9.57 5.44
C VAL A 209 -7.81 10.77 4.52
N CYS A 210 -8.90 11.09 3.84
CA CYS A 210 -9.01 12.25 2.98
C CYS A 210 -10.23 13.06 3.40
N ARG A 211 -10.00 14.26 3.96
CA ARG A 211 -11.04 15.26 4.21
C ARG A 211 -11.07 16.21 3.03
N HIS A 212 -12.22 16.38 2.40
CA HIS A 212 -12.35 17.22 1.22
C HIS A 212 -13.67 18.00 1.20
N LYS A 213 -13.66 19.13 0.51
CA LYS A 213 -14.89 19.92 0.25
C LYS A 213 -15.65 19.39 -0.96
N ASN A 214 -16.91 19.79 -1.06
CA ASN A 214 -17.80 19.61 -2.22
C ASN A 214 -18.01 18.15 -2.67
N LYS A 215 -17.84 17.17 -1.78
CA LYS A 215 -17.98 15.75 -2.12
C LYS A 215 -17.10 15.32 -3.32
N ALA A 216 -15.98 16.00 -3.50
CA ALA A 216 -15.09 15.84 -4.65
C ALA A 216 -14.41 14.46 -4.75
N TYR A 217 -14.41 13.68 -3.67
CA TYR A 217 -13.82 12.35 -3.63
C TYR A 217 -14.88 11.29 -3.28
N TYR A 218 -15.46 10.74 -4.34
CA TYR A 218 -16.00 9.39 -4.34
C TYR A 218 -15.12 8.63 -5.33
N PRO A 219 -14.34 7.61 -4.91
CA PRO A 219 -13.57 6.76 -5.81
C PRO A 219 -14.53 5.89 -6.64
N VAL A 220 -15.18 6.52 -7.62
CA VAL A 220 -16.11 5.89 -8.57
C VAL A 220 -15.34 5.07 -9.60
N SER A 221 -14.02 5.24 -9.74
CA SER A 221 -13.31 4.72 -10.92
C SER A 221 -12.64 3.35 -10.80
N SER A 222 -12.50 2.73 -9.62
CA SER A 222 -11.94 1.35 -9.57
C SER A 222 -12.21 0.47 -8.33
N TRP A 223 -12.87 0.97 -7.28
CA TRP A 223 -12.78 0.36 -5.95
C TRP A 223 -14.14 -0.05 -5.42
N ALA A 224 -15.13 0.84 -5.37
CA ALA A 224 -16.44 0.54 -4.81
C ALA A 224 -17.15 -0.67 -5.44
N MET A 225 -16.90 -0.97 -6.73
CA MET A 225 -17.43 -2.19 -7.38
C MET A 225 -16.85 -3.49 -6.83
N ASN A 226 -15.71 -3.41 -6.15
CA ASN A 226 -15.02 -4.55 -5.55
C ASN A 226 -15.20 -4.62 -4.03
N TYR A 227 -15.89 -3.67 -3.43
CA TYR A 227 -16.35 -3.77 -2.04
C TYR A 227 -17.80 -4.26 -2.04
N GLY A 228 -18.25 -4.73 -0.88
CA GLY A 228 -19.65 -5.08 -0.67
C GLY A 228 -20.59 -3.90 -0.89
N PRO A 229 -21.91 -4.17 -0.99
CA PRO A 229 -22.91 -3.13 -1.18
C PRO A 229 -22.83 -2.09 -0.05
N LYS A 230 -23.19 -0.85 -0.40
CA LYS A 230 -23.30 0.27 0.55
C LYS A 230 -24.15 -0.12 1.77
N GLN A 231 -23.60 0.13 2.96
CA GLN A 231 -24.31 0.00 4.23
C GLN A 231 -24.38 1.37 4.93
N ILE A 232 -25.53 1.71 5.52
CA ILE A 232 -25.66 2.91 6.35
C ILE A 232 -25.74 2.48 7.81
N ILE A 233 -24.78 2.93 8.62
CA ILE A 233 -24.69 2.60 10.06
C ILE A 233 -24.44 3.92 10.80
N ASN A 234 -25.32 4.25 11.75
CA ASN A 234 -25.25 5.51 12.53
C ASN A 234 -25.10 6.78 11.66
N GLY A 235 -25.74 6.81 10.49
CA GLY A 235 -25.66 7.95 9.55
C GLY A 235 -24.38 8.02 8.72
N LEU A 236 -23.44 7.10 8.91
CA LEU A 236 -22.22 6.96 8.13
C LEU A 236 -22.40 5.93 7.02
N GLU A 237 -21.66 6.09 5.93
CA GLU A 237 -21.72 5.22 4.75
C GLU A 237 -20.50 4.29 4.70
N PHE A 238 -20.75 2.97 4.72
CA PHE A 238 -19.74 1.92 4.76
C PHE A 238 -19.72 1.09 3.46
N TYR A 239 -18.52 0.77 3.00
CA TYR A 239 -18.22 -0.22 1.97
C TYR A 239 -17.15 -1.17 2.52
N SER A 240 -17.42 -2.47 2.58
CA SER A 240 -16.50 -3.43 3.21
C SER A 240 -16.18 -4.60 2.27
N HIS A 241 -14.92 -5.03 2.26
CA HIS A 241 -14.50 -6.30 1.68
C HIS A 241 -13.82 -7.12 2.78
N PRO A 242 -14.13 -8.43 2.92
CA PRO A 242 -13.60 -9.28 3.99
C PRO A 242 -12.09 -9.13 4.21
N ASP A 243 -11.30 -9.16 3.13
CA ASP A 243 -9.83 -9.09 3.26
C ASP A 243 -9.18 -7.75 2.86
N ARG A 244 -9.83 -6.90 2.05
CA ARG A 244 -9.19 -5.63 1.60
C ARG A 244 -9.35 -4.50 2.56
N GLY A 245 -10.40 -4.56 3.38
CA GLY A 245 -10.68 -3.58 4.42
C GLY A 245 -12.01 -2.89 4.21
N THR A 246 -12.09 -1.67 4.69
CA THR A 246 -13.35 -0.94 4.80
C THR A 246 -13.13 0.51 4.42
N VAL A 247 -14.07 1.06 3.66
CA VAL A 247 -14.15 2.49 3.38
C VAL A 247 -15.36 3.06 4.11
N VAL A 248 -15.14 4.13 4.87
CA VAL A 248 -16.18 4.84 5.62
C VAL A 248 -16.26 6.27 5.13
N TYR A 249 -17.47 6.76 4.87
CA TYR A 249 -17.73 8.16 4.55
C TYR A 249 -18.55 8.82 5.64
N GLU A 250 -18.04 9.95 6.09
CA GLU A 250 -18.67 10.85 7.05
C GLU A 250 -18.98 12.18 6.36
N ASN A 251 -20.24 12.63 6.40
CA ASN A 251 -20.71 13.79 5.64
C ASN A 251 -21.11 14.94 6.59
N PHE A 252 -20.57 16.14 6.32
CA PHE A 252 -20.85 17.37 7.07
C PHE A 252 -21.46 18.46 6.17
N GLY A 253 -22.32 18.07 5.23
CA GLY A 253 -22.92 19.00 4.26
C GLY A 253 -21.97 19.31 3.10
N ASN A 254 -21.20 20.39 3.20
CA ASN A 254 -20.24 20.83 2.17
C ASN A 254 -18.86 20.17 2.31
N GLU A 255 -18.61 19.46 3.40
CA GLU A 255 -17.41 18.68 3.65
C GLU A 255 -17.72 17.19 3.80
N GLN A 256 -16.77 16.36 3.42
CA GLN A 256 -16.83 14.92 3.56
C GLN A 256 -15.45 14.39 3.98
N ILE A 257 -15.44 13.35 4.80
CA ILE A 257 -14.24 12.62 5.17
C ILE A 257 -14.38 11.19 4.67
N ALA A 258 -13.41 10.75 3.88
CA ALA A 258 -13.24 9.37 3.47
C ALA A 258 -12.14 8.72 4.32
N TYR A 259 -12.48 7.64 5.01
CA TYR A 259 -11.55 6.81 5.76
C TYR A 259 -11.36 5.49 5.01
N VAL A 260 -10.16 5.22 4.53
CA VAL A 260 -9.82 3.98 3.81
C VAL A 260 -8.93 3.13 4.70
N PHE A 261 -9.50 2.09 5.28
CA PHE A 261 -8.81 1.14 6.15
C PHE A 261 -8.26 -0.01 5.31
N ARG A 262 -7.00 -0.37 5.57
CA ARG A 262 -6.44 -1.64 5.12
C ARG A 262 -7.10 -2.78 5.88
N GLY A 263 -7.52 -3.82 5.16
CA GLY A 263 -8.05 -5.05 5.73
C GLY A 263 -6.94 -5.91 6.34
N ASN A 264 -6.88 -7.18 5.97
CA ASN A 264 -5.90 -8.10 6.55
C ASN A 264 -4.44 -7.61 6.28
N PRO A 265 -3.56 -7.64 7.29
CA PRO A 265 -3.79 -8.06 8.68
C PRO A 265 -4.23 -6.94 9.65
N CYS A 266 -4.33 -5.68 9.19
CA CYS A 266 -4.53 -4.51 10.04
C CYS A 266 -5.93 -4.38 10.62
N THR A 267 -6.99 -4.61 9.83
CA THR A 267 -8.38 -4.47 10.30
C THR A 267 -9.34 -5.50 9.72
N ASN A 268 -10.48 -5.65 10.39
CA ASN A 268 -11.70 -6.23 9.84
C ASN A 268 -12.89 -5.28 9.99
N PHE A 269 -14.02 -5.63 9.37
CA PHE A 269 -15.22 -4.80 9.36
C PHE A 269 -15.81 -4.52 10.75
N GLU A 270 -15.77 -5.50 11.67
CA GLU A 270 -16.30 -5.32 13.03
C GLU A 270 -15.47 -4.32 13.83
N GLN A 271 -14.14 -4.42 13.78
CA GLN A 271 -13.23 -3.46 14.40
C GLN A 271 -13.46 -2.05 13.87
N VAL A 272 -13.63 -1.89 12.56
CA VAL A 272 -13.92 -0.57 11.98
C VAL A 272 -15.27 -0.04 12.46
N LYS A 273 -16.32 -0.86 12.53
CA LYS A 273 -17.61 -0.42 13.09
C LYS A 273 -17.48 0.03 14.54
N GLU A 274 -16.72 -0.69 15.37
CA GLU A 274 -16.51 -0.32 16.78
C GLU A 274 -15.82 1.04 16.94
N LEU A 275 -14.84 1.35 16.09
CA LEU A 275 -14.18 2.67 16.08
C LEU A 275 -15.19 3.82 15.92
N PHE A 276 -16.17 3.63 15.03
CA PHE A 276 -17.22 4.62 14.72
C PHE A 276 -18.47 4.51 15.60
N ALA A 277 -18.72 3.39 16.28
CA ALA A 277 -19.82 3.25 17.23
C ALA A 277 -19.63 4.14 18.47
N CYS A 278 -18.39 4.45 18.80
CA CYS A 278 -18.02 5.32 19.90
C CYS A 278 -17.88 6.80 19.51
N LEU A 279 -18.20 7.20 18.25
CA LEU A 279 -18.05 8.57 17.74
C LEU A 279 -19.31 9.42 17.94
#